data_AF-V5G3E6-F1
#
_entry.id   AF-V5G3E6-F1
#
_cell.length_a   1.000
_cell.length_b   1.000
_cell.length_c   1.000
_cell.angle_alpha   90.00
_cell.angle_beta   90.00
_cell.angle_gamma   90.00
#
_symmetry.space_group_name_H-M   'P 1'
#
loop_
_entity.id
_entity.type
_entity.pdbx_description
1 polymer ?
#
loop_
_entity_poly.entity_id
_entity_poly.type
_entity_poly.pdbx_seq_one_letter_code
_entity_poly.pdbx_strand_id
1 'polypeptide(L)'
;MLTSKTKHYLHCLLFLTVILVFEIFSGGLKVLNMGALVPATEINPWVQYGVIGASILYILRLITFLPLPQVLFNFIGLTFYNAFPDKVVLKGSPLLAPFICIRVVTRGDFPQLVKNNVNRNMNKCLDAGLENFLIEVVSDKPVGLDQRRRIREVVVPKEYRTKSGALFKARALQYCLEDKVNILSDSDWIVHLDEETLLTENSVRGILNFVMDGKHQFGQGLITYANEEVVNWITTLADSFRVTDDMGKLKLQFLMFHKPLFSWKGSFVVTQVCNFFGHLNNN
;
A
#
# COMPACT_ATOMS: atom_id res chain seq x y z
N MET A 1 27.71 8.59 8.51
CA MET A 1 26.28 8.53 8.16
C MET A 1 25.47 8.22 9.41
N LEU A 2 24.28 8.80 9.59
CA LEU A 2 23.40 8.54 10.73
C LEU A 2 22.88 7.09 10.71
N THR A 3 22.79 6.45 11.89
CA THR A 3 22.22 5.10 12.02
C THR A 3 20.72 5.12 11.75
N SER A 4 20.15 3.97 11.34
CA SER A 4 18.71 3.80 11.14
C SER A 4 17.89 4.24 12.37
N LYS A 5 18.31 3.81 13.58
CA LYS A 5 17.66 4.21 14.83
C LYS A 5 17.72 5.73 15.06
N THR A 6 18.87 6.35 14.82
CA THR A 6 19.03 7.81 14.97
C THR A 6 18.10 8.57 14.02
N LYS A 7 17.98 8.13 12.76
CA LYS A 7 17.03 8.73 11.80
C LYS A 7 15.59 8.65 12.29
N HIS A 8 15.19 7.51 12.85
CA HIS A 8 13.86 7.32 13.43
C HIS A 8 13.62 8.26 14.62
N TYR A 9 14.56 8.36 15.55
CA TYR A 9 14.44 9.28 16.68
C TYR A 9 14.30 10.74 16.24
N LEU A 10 15.10 11.16 15.26
CA LEU A 10 15.01 12.51 14.68
C LEU A 10 13.66 12.74 14.00
N HIS A 11 13.13 11.73 13.30
CA HIS A 11 11.80 11.78 12.71
C HIS A 11 10.71 11.93 13.78
N CYS A 12 10.72 11.11 14.83
CA CYS A 12 9.75 11.20 15.93
C CYS A 12 9.82 12.57 16.63
N LEU A 13 11.04 13.08 16.87
CA LEU A 13 11.25 14.40 17.47
C LEU A 13 10.67 15.51 16.58
N LEU A 14 10.97 15.49 15.28
CA LEU A 14 10.44 16.45 14.32
C LEU A 14 8.92 16.36 14.24
N PHE A 15 8.37 15.15 14.18
CA PHE A 15 6.94 14.91 14.08
C PHE A 15 6.18 15.46 15.29
N LEU A 16 6.66 15.18 16.51
CA LEU A 16 6.10 15.75 17.74
C LEU A 16 6.23 17.27 17.78
N THR A 17 7.37 17.81 17.33
CA THR A 17 7.58 19.26 17.27
C THR A 17 6.58 19.93 16.34
N VAL A 18 6.34 19.37 15.14
CA VAL A 18 5.36 19.89 14.18
C VAL A 18 3.95 19.87 14.77
N ILE A 19 3.56 18.78 15.44
CA ILE A 19 2.24 18.69 16.11
C ILE A 19 2.13 19.76 17.20
N LEU A 20 3.12 19.89 18.08
CA LEU A 20 3.08 20.89 19.16
C LEU A 20 3.02 22.32 18.63
N VAL A 21 3.83 22.64 17.61
CA VAL A 21 3.80 23.94 16.94
C VAL A 21 2.41 24.19 16.36
N PHE A 22 1.86 23.23 15.61
CA PHE A 22 0.53 23.36 15.02
C PHE A 22 -0.56 23.60 16.08
N GLU A 23 -0.55 22.85 17.17
CA GLU A 23 -1.51 23.00 18.28
C GLU A 23 -1.40 24.35 19.00
N ILE A 24 -0.18 24.90 19.13
CA ILE A 24 0.02 26.24 19.71
C ILE A 24 -0.52 27.31 18.74
N PHE A 25 -0.17 27.24 17.46
CA PHE A 25 -0.58 28.25 16.47
C PHE A 25 -2.09 28.19 16.16
N SER A 26 -2.70 27.01 16.17
CA SER A 26 -4.14 26.84 15.97
C SER A 26 -4.97 27.23 17.20
N GLY A 27 -4.32 27.48 18.34
CA GLY A 27 -4.98 27.78 19.62
C GLY A 27 -5.54 26.54 20.33
N GLY A 28 -5.19 25.33 19.91
CA GLY A 28 -5.49 24.08 20.61
C GLY A 28 -4.80 23.99 21.99
N LEU A 29 -3.55 24.46 22.08
CA LEU A 29 -2.82 24.61 23.33
C LEU A 29 -2.73 26.08 23.75
N LYS A 30 -3.46 26.46 24.81
CA LYS A 30 -3.48 27.81 25.39
C LYS A 30 -2.24 28.08 26.27
N VAL A 31 -1.04 27.93 25.70
CA VAL A 31 0.23 28.15 26.43
C VAL A 31 0.63 29.63 26.43
N LEU A 32 0.24 30.38 25.40
CA LEU A 32 0.32 31.82 25.36
C LEU A 32 -1.11 32.38 25.36
N ASN A 33 -1.37 33.46 26.08
CA ASN A 33 -2.57 34.31 25.88
C ASN A 33 -2.65 34.89 24.45
N MET A 34 -1.75 34.50 23.54
CA MET A 34 -1.77 34.72 22.10
C MET A 34 -2.43 33.53 21.38
N GLY A 35 -3.74 33.34 21.53
CA GLY A 35 -4.50 32.69 20.46
C GLY A 35 -4.45 33.62 19.24
N ALA A 36 -3.43 33.51 18.40
CA ALA A 36 -3.15 34.50 17.35
C ALA A 36 -4.21 34.51 16.22
N LEU A 37 -4.98 33.43 16.06
CA LEU A 37 -5.90 33.24 14.93
C LEU A 37 -7.39 33.27 15.31
N VAL A 38 -7.77 33.09 16.58
CA VAL A 38 -9.17 33.08 17.00
C VAL A 38 -9.31 33.77 18.36
N PRO A 39 -9.83 35.01 18.41
CA PRO A 39 -10.21 35.62 19.69
C PRO A 39 -11.31 34.78 20.34
N ALA A 40 -11.22 34.60 21.66
CA ALA A 40 -12.23 33.89 22.44
C ALA A 40 -13.51 34.73 22.54
N THR A 41 -14.32 34.74 21.47
CA THR A 41 -15.71 35.18 21.58
C THR A 41 -16.50 34.01 22.15
N GLU A 42 -16.92 34.11 23.41
CA GLU A 42 -17.79 33.12 24.06
C GLU A 42 -19.21 33.21 23.48
N ILE A 43 -19.38 32.63 22.30
CA ILE A 43 -20.69 32.47 21.68
C ILE A 43 -21.37 31.25 22.33
N ASN A 44 -22.57 31.44 22.88
CA ASN A 44 -23.43 30.33 23.28
C ASN A 44 -24.27 29.85 22.09
N PRO A 45 -23.98 28.68 21.48
CA PRO A 45 -24.65 28.25 20.26
C PRO A 45 -26.13 27.96 20.45
N TRP A 46 -26.54 27.55 21.66
CA TRP A 46 -27.94 27.25 21.97
C TRP A 46 -28.82 28.50 21.96
N VAL A 47 -28.26 29.63 22.40
CA VAL A 47 -28.95 30.91 22.42
C VAL A 47 -28.98 31.53 21.02
N GLN A 48 -27.86 31.47 20.29
CA GLN A 48 -27.74 32.13 18.99
C GLN A 48 -28.43 31.35 17.85
N TYR A 49 -28.33 30.03 17.83
CA TYR A 49 -28.80 29.19 16.72
C TYR A 49 -30.02 28.33 17.08
N GLY A 50 -30.50 28.41 18.32
CA GLY A 50 -31.56 27.55 18.84
C GLY A 50 -31.16 26.08 18.92
N VAL A 51 -32.08 25.23 19.41
CA VAL A 51 -31.83 23.80 19.64
C VAL A 51 -31.46 23.06 18.36
N ILE A 52 -32.20 23.28 17.27
CA ILE A 52 -31.99 22.58 16.00
C ILE A 52 -30.66 22.98 15.37
N GLY A 53 -30.40 24.29 15.25
CA GLY A 53 -29.16 24.79 14.66
C GLY A 53 -27.93 24.38 15.45
N ALA A 54 -27.96 24.52 16.78
CA ALA A 54 -26.87 24.06 17.64
C ALA A 54 -26.63 22.55 17.51
N SER A 55 -27.68 21.73 17.48
CA SER A 55 -27.56 20.28 17.33
C SER A 55 -26.90 19.89 15.99
N ILE A 56 -27.31 20.52 14.88
CA ILE A 56 -26.69 20.30 13.56
C ILE A 56 -25.20 20.68 13.60
N LEU A 57 -24.85 21.83 14.17
CA LEU A 57 -23.46 22.27 14.28
C LEU A 57 -22.60 21.30 15.12
N TYR A 58 -23.13 20.79 16.23
CA TYR A 58 -22.42 19.79 17.03
C TYR A 58 -22.26 18.46 16.30
N ILE A 59 -23.28 18.01 15.57
CA ILE A 59 -23.18 16.79 14.74
C ILE A 59 -22.12 16.97 13.66
N LEU A 60 -22.13 18.09 12.93
CA LEU A 60 -21.10 18.39 11.93
C LEU A 60 -19.70 18.43 12.53
N ARG A 61 -19.55 18.97 13.75
CA ARG A 61 -18.29 18.94 14.49
C ARG A 61 -17.89 17.53 14.93
N LEU A 62 -18.83 16.67 15.29
CA LEU A 62 -18.51 15.27 15.64
C LEU A 62 -18.11 14.46 14.40
N ILE A 63 -18.69 14.75 13.24
CA ILE A 63 -18.32 14.09 11.97
C ILE A 63 -16.85 14.34 11.62
N THR A 64 -16.27 15.50 11.99
CA THR A 64 -14.84 15.76 11.74
C THR A 64 -13.91 14.87 12.57
N PHE A 65 -14.41 14.15 13.59
CA PHE A 65 -13.66 13.15 14.35
C PHE A 65 -13.73 11.73 13.75
N LEU A 66 -14.52 11.50 12.70
CA LEU A 66 -14.57 10.22 12.01
C LEU A 66 -13.17 9.70 11.55
N PRO A 67 -12.23 10.52 11.05
CA PRO A 67 -10.89 10.06 10.70
C PRO A 67 -9.97 9.84 11.93
N LEU A 68 -10.37 10.23 13.14
CA LEU A 68 -9.50 10.17 14.33
C LEU A 68 -8.89 8.78 14.56
N PRO A 69 -9.63 7.66 14.48
CA PRO A 69 -9.04 6.33 14.66
C PRO A 69 -7.92 6.04 13.64
N GLN A 70 -8.10 6.45 12.38
CA GLN A 70 -7.09 6.25 11.33
C GLN A 70 -5.85 7.10 11.60
N VAL A 71 -6.04 8.35 12.05
CA VAL A 71 -4.94 9.26 12.42
C VAL A 71 -4.16 8.72 13.62
N LEU A 72 -4.84 8.16 14.62
CA LEU A 72 -4.20 7.54 15.78
C LEU A 72 -3.36 6.32 15.37
N PHE A 73 -3.87 5.47 14.49
CA PHE A 73 -3.11 4.34 13.97
C PHE A 73 -1.89 4.79 13.17
N ASN A 74 -2.04 5.85 12.38
CA ASN A 74 -0.91 6.41 11.65
C ASN A 74 0.15 7.00 12.59
N PHE A 75 -0.27 7.76 13.60
CA PHE A 75 0.60 8.32 14.63
C PHE A 75 1.37 7.23 15.39
N ILE A 76 0.66 6.22 15.90
CA ILE A 76 1.28 5.09 16.61
C ILE A 76 2.23 4.34 15.66
N GLY A 77 1.83 4.10 14.42
CA GLY A 77 2.66 3.40 13.44
C GLY A 77 3.98 4.12 13.15
N LEU A 78 3.92 5.43 12.88
CA LEU A 78 5.10 6.26 12.59
C LEU A 78 6.00 6.47 13.80
N THR A 79 5.48 6.34 15.02
CA THR A 79 6.28 6.51 16.24
C THR A 79 6.89 5.20 16.73
N PHE A 80 6.13 4.10 16.70
CA PHE A 80 6.57 2.79 17.21
C PHE A 80 7.41 2.00 16.21
N TYR A 81 7.12 2.11 14.92
CA TYR A 81 7.84 1.34 13.90
C TYR A 81 8.80 2.21 13.12
N ASN A 82 10.05 1.75 13.03
CA ASN A 82 11.11 2.47 12.35
C ASN A 82 10.79 2.73 10.87
N ALA A 83 10.68 4.01 10.49
CA ALA A 83 10.42 4.44 9.11
C ALA A 83 11.67 4.39 8.20
N PHE A 84 12.86 4.18 8.77
CA PHE A 84 14.14 4.20 8.05
C PHE A 84 14.88 2.87 8.18
N PRO A 85 14.29 1.73 7.78
CA PRO A 85 14.93 0.43 7.94
C PRO A 85 16.26 0.35 7.18
N ASP A 86 17.22 -0.38 7.76
CA ASP A 86 18.45 -0.75 7.07
C ASP A 86 18.17 -1.75 5.91
N LYS A 87 19.20 -2.07 5.13
CA LYS A 87 19.10 -3.06 4.06
C LYS A 87 18.54 -4.39 4.59
N VAL A 88 17.62 -4.98 3.82
CA VAL A 88 16.98 -6.24 4.20
C VAL A 88 18.00 -7.37 4.03
N VAL A 89 18.23 -8.12 5.10
CA VAL A 89 19.05 -9.33 5.11
C VAL A 89 18.14 -10.54 4.93
N LEU A 90 18.52 -11.46 4.05
CA LEU A 90 17.80 -12.71 3.83
C LEU A 90 17.95 -13.61 5.06
N LYS A 91 16.84 -14.17 5.54
CA LYS A 91 16.79 -15.07 6.71
C LYS A 91 16.93 -16.55 6.33
N GLY A 92 16.85 -16.87 5.05
CA GLY A 92 16.92 -18.23 4.53
C GLY A 92 17.46 -18.26 3.11
N SER A 93 17.71 -19.47 2.60
CA SER A 93 18.18 -19.66 1.22
C SER A 93 17.04 -19.39 0.22
N PRO A 94 17.23 -18.49 -0.76
CA PRO A 94 16.22 -18.25 -1.81
C PRO A 94 15.82 -19.50 -2.60
N LEU A 95 16.69 -20.52 -2.66
CA LEU A 95 16.43 -21.81 -3.29
C LEU A 95 15.28 -22.58 -2.64
N LEU A 96 15.05 -22.35 -1.35
CA LEU A 96 14.01 -23.00 -0.56
C LEU A 96 12.70 -22.22 -0.60
N ALA A 97 12.66 -21.07 -1.28
CA ALA A 97 11.46 -20.27 -1.36
C ALA A 97 10.37 -21.01 -2.17
N PRO A 98 9.10 -20.94 -1.72
CA PRO A 98 7.97 -21.45 -2.50
C PRO A 98 7.86 -20.70 -3.83
N PHE A 99 7.09 -21.26 -4.76
CA PHE A 99 6.89 -20.62 -6.05
C PHE A 99 6.16 -19.27 -5.89
N ILE A 100 6.70 -18.24 -6.53
CA ILE A 100 6.15 -16.89 -6.52
C ILE A 100 5.73 -16.47 -7.93
N CYS A 101 4.46 -16.15 -8.12
CA CYS A 101 3.93 -15.49 -9.30
C CYS A 101 3.86 -13.98 -9.08
N ILE A 102 4.66 -13.22 -9.81
CA ILE A 102 4.59 -11.75 -9.80
C ILE A 102 3.57 -11.34 -10.86
N ARG A 103 2.38 -10.94 -10.43
CA ARG A 103 1.25 -10.62 -11.29
C ARG A 103 1.13 -9.12 -11.49
N VAL A 104 1.34 -8.67 -12.72
CA VAL A 104 1.16 -7.28 -13.16
C VAL A 104 -0.18 -7.19 -13.90
N VAL A 105 -1.03 -6.23 -13.53
CA VAL A 105 -2.32 -6.02 -14.22
C VAL A 105 -2.33 -4.67 -14.92
N THR A 106 -2.72 -4.65 -16.20
CA THR A 106 -2.70 -3.47 -17.06
C THR A 106 -3.92 -3.44 -17.97
N ARG A 107 -4.32 -2.26 -18.47
CA ARG A 107 -5.25 -2.17 -19.61
C ARG A 107 -4.56 -2.49 -20.94
N GLY A 108 -3.24 -2.40 -21.00
CA GLY A 108 -2.43 -2.55 -22.21
C GLY A 108 -2.36 -1.28 -23.06
N ASP A 109 -2.67 -0.10 -22.48
CA ASP A 109 -2.64 1.19 -23.20
C ASP A 109 -1.20 1.68 -23.43
N PHE A 110 -0.25 1.28 -22.56
CA PHE A 110 1.16 1.67 -22.63
C PHE A 110 2.08 0.44 -22.76
N PRO A 111 2.05 -0.30 -23.88
CA PRO A 111 2.74 -1.58 -23.99
C PRO A 111 4.26 -1.48 -23.81
N GLN A 112 4.88 -0.39 -24.27
CA GLN A 112 6.33 -0.19 -24.11
C GLN A 112 6.73 0.02 -22.65
N LEU A 113 5.92 0.75 -21.87
CA LEU A 113 6.13 0.93 -20.43
C LEU A 113 6.10 -0.42 -19.73
N VAL A 114 5.06 -1.23 -20.00
CA VAL A 114 4.89 -2.56 -19.42
C VAL A 114 6.08 -3.46 -19.78
N LYS A 115 6.49 -3.52 -21.05
CA LYS A 115 7.68 -4.29 -21.48
C LYS A 115 8.95 -3.88 -20.74
N ASN A 116 9.19 -2.57 -20.62
CA ASN A 116 10.36 -2.04 -19.95
C ASN A 116 10.36 -2.39 -18.45
N ASN A 117 9.22 -2.20 -17.77
CA ASN A 117 9.06 -2.46 -16.34
C ASN A 117 9.15 -3.96 -16.01
N VAL A 118 8.52 -4.81 -16.82
CA VAL A 118 8.62 -6.28 -16.67
C VAL A 118 10.07 -6.74 -16.81
N ASN A 119 10.81 -6.24 -17.80
CA ASN A 119 12.23 -6.57 -17.95
C ASN A 119 13.08 -6.07 -16.77
N ARG A 120 12.85 -4.84 -16.30
CA ARG A 120 13.54 -4.29 -15.12
C ARG A 120 13.27 -5.12 -13.87
N ASN A 121 12.00 -5.46 -13.62
CA ASN A 121 11.59 -6.26 -12.46
C ASN A 121 12.13 -7.69 -12.55
N MET A 122 12.11 -8.31 -13.74
CA MET A 122 12.71 -9.62 -13.98
C MET A 122 14.20 -9.63 -13.60
N ASN A 123 14.96 -8.67 -14.11
CA ASN A 123 16.39 -8.56 -13.78
C ASN A 123 16.58 -8.32 -12.28
N LYS A 124 15.77 -7.45 -11.65
CA LYS A 124 15.85 -7.19 -10.21
C LYS A 124 15.58 -8.43 -9.36
N CYS A 125 14.63 -9.27 -9.77
CA CYS A 125 14.34 -10.54 -9.12
C CYS A 125 15.55 -11.50 -9.20
N LEU A 126 16.15 -11.62 -10.38
CA LEU A 126 17.34 -12.44 -10.58
C LEU A 126 18.54 -11.92 -9.77
N ASP A 127 18.80 -10.61 -9.80
CA ASP A 127 19.87 -9.97 -9.04
C ASP A 127 19.71 -10.18 -7.51
N ALA A 128 18.47 -10.22 -7.03
CA ALA A 128 18.16 -10.45 -5.63
C ALA A 128 18.20 -11.94 -5.22
N GLY A 129 18.44 -12.86 -6.17
CA GLY A 129 18.53 -14.30 -5.96
C GLY A 129 17.20 -15.05 -6.01
N LEU A 130 16.13 -14.45 -6.55
CA LEU A 130 14.85 -15.14 -6.69
C LEU A 130 14.93 -16.14 -7.85
N GLU A 131 14.78 -17.44 -7.55
CA GLU A 131 14.92 -18.50 -8.56
C GLU A 131 13.60 -19.15 -8.97
N ASN A 132 12.70 -19.37 -8.02
CA ASN A 132 11.45 -20.09 -8.25
C ASN A 132 10.28 -19.13 -8.49
N PHE A 133 10.28 -18.45 -9.64
CA PHE A 133 9.28 -17.43 -9.94
C PHE A 133 8.93 -17.31 -11.43
N LEU A 134 7.75 -16.72 -11.66
CA LEU A 134 7.20 -16.31 -12.95
C LEU A 134 6.71 -14.85 -12.85
N ILE A 135 6.87 -14.06 -13.91
CA ILE A 135 6.14 -12.79 -14.07
C ILE A 135 4.97 -13.03 -15.02
N GLU A 136 3.76 -12.78 -14.52
CA GLU A 136 2.52 -12.89 -15.27
C GLU A 136 1.94 -11.50 -15.52
N VAL A 137 1.72 -11.16 -16.79
CA VAL A 137 1.11 -9.89 -17.19
C VAL A 137 -0.28 -10.16 -17.70
N VAL A 138 -1.26 -9.56 -17.02
CA VAL A 138 -2.68 -9.72 -17.32
C VAL A 138 -3.20 -8.43 -17.93
N SER A 139 -3.73 -8.50 -19.15
CA SER A 139 -4.08 -7.31 -19.90
C SER A 139 -5.42 -7.42 -20.64
N ASP A 140 -6.13 -6.29 -20.78
CA ASP A 140 -7.32 -6.22 -21.64
C ASP A 140 -6.96 -6.20 -23.13
N LYS A 141 -5.76 -5.72 -23.47
CA LYS A 141 -5.20 -5.66 -24.83
C LYS A 141 -3.86 -6.38 -24.87
N PRO A 142 -3.50 -7.05 -25.98
CA PRO A 142 -2.18 -7.65 -26.12
C PRO A 142 -1.09 -6.58 -25.99
N VAL A 143 -0.15 -6.81 -25.08
CA VAL A 143 1.08 -6.03 -24.87
C VAL A 143 2.16 -6.50 -25.85
N GLY A 144 2.17 -7.79 -26.18
CA GLY A 144 3.14 -8.42 -27.09
C GLY A 144 4.49 -8.61 -26.41
N LEU A 145 4.49 -9.29 -25.27
CA LEU A 145 5.70 -9.61 -24.51
C LEU A 145 6.50 -10.71 -25.20
N ASP A 146 7.83 -10.61 -25.15
CA ASP A 146 8.69 -11.69 -25.64
C ASP A 146 8.46 -12.95 -24.82
N GLN A 147 8.19 -14.07 -25.49
CA GLN A 147 8.01 -15.36 -24.82
C GLN A 147 9.36 -15.82 -24.26
N ARG A 148 9.56 -15.57 -22.96
CA ARG A 148 10.67 -16.08 -22.17
C ARG A 148 10.15 -17.09 -21.16
N ARG A 149 11.01 -18.02 -20.73
CA ARG A 149 10.64 -19.09 -19.77
C ARG A 149 9.99 -18.58 -18.47
N ARG A 150 10.26 -17.33 -18.08
CA ARG A 150 9.76 -16.70 -16.84
C ARG A 150 8.73 -15.59 -17.08
N ILE A 151 8.24 -15.40 -18.30
CA ILE A 151 7.23 -14.37 -18.61
C ILE A 151 6.02 -15.05 -19.23
N ARG A 152 4.84 -14.78 -18.67
CA ARG A 152 3.55 -15.20 -19.21
C ARG A 152 2.70 -13.98 -19.50
N GLU A 153 2.10 -13.93 -20.68
CA GLU A 153 1.09 -12.94 -21.04
C GLU A 153 -0.30 -13.59 -21.04
N VAL A 154 -1.27 -12.95 -20.39
CA VAL A 154 -2.67 -13.38 -20.30
C VAL A 154 -3.55 -12.25 -20.78
N VAL A 155 -4.14 -12.40 -21.96
CA VAL A 155 -5.07 -11.41 -22.51
C VAL A 155 -6.49 -11.79 -22.14
N VAL A 156 -7.20 -10.88 -21.47
CA VAL A 156 -8.58 -11.10 -21.03
C VAL A 156 -9.53 -10.94 -22.23
N PRO A 157 -10.27 -11.98 -22.65
CA PRO A 157 -11.16 -11.90 -23.80
C PRO A 157 -12.23 -10.84 -23.60
N LYS A 158 -12.58 -10.03 -24.60
CA LYS A 158 -13.52 -8.89 -24.45
C LYS A 158 -14.92 -9.32 -23.99
N GLU A 159 -15.32 -10.52 -24.35
CA GLU A 159 -16.57 -11.18 -24.04
C GLU A 159 -16.61 -11.72 -22.60
N TYR A 160 -15.46 -11.90 -21.94
CA TYR A 160 -15.44 -12.39 -20.57
C TYR A 160 -16.16 -11.43 -19.62
N ARG A 161 -17.04 -11.99 -18.78
CA ARG A 161 -17.81 -11.29 -17.75
C ARG A 161 -17.69 -12.08 -16.46
N THR A 162 -17.32 -11.40 -15.39
CA THR A 162 -17.31 -11.99 -14.06
C THR A 162 -18.73 -12.20 -13.56
N LYS A 163 -18.96 -13.23 -12.75
CA LYS A 163 -20.26 -13.49 -12.11
C LYS A 163 -20.80 -12.30 -11.30
N SER A 164 -19.93 -11.58 -10.62
CA SER A 164 -20.28 -10.42 -9.78
C SER A 164 -20.48 -9.11 -10.54
N GLY A 165 -20.22 -9.08 -11.86
CA GLY A 165 -20.20 -7.83 -12.64
C GLY A 165 -19.01 -6.91 -12.35
N ALA A 166 -17.94 -7.42 -11.73
CA ALA A 166 -16.69 -6.68 -11.55
C ALA A 166 -16.11 -6.21 -12.89
N LEU A 167 -15.54 -5.00 -12.87
CA LEU A 167 -15.00 -4.31 -14.05
C LEU A 167 -13.50 -4.02 -13.88
N PHE A 168 -12.85 -3.61 -14.98
CA PHE A 168 -11.46 -3.13 -15.00
C PHE A 168 -10.47 -4.12 -14.37
N LYS A 169 -9.61 -3.66 -13.45
CA LYS A 169 -8.57 -4.47 -12.80
C LYS A 169 -9.14 -5.69 -12.09
N ALA A 170 -10.31 -5.55 -11.45
CA ALA A 170 -10.95 -6.65 -10.73
C ALA A 170 -11.41 -7.76 -11.69
N ARG A 171 -11.91 -7.38 -12.88
CA ARG A 171 -12.28 -8.33 -13.94
C ARG A 171 -11.07 -9.13 -14.43
N ALA A 172 -9.94 -8.46 -14.67
CA ALA A 172 -8.71 -9.10 -15.11
C ALA A 172 -8.15 -10.07 -14.04
N LEU A 173 -8.17 -9.65 -12.78
CA LEU A 173 -7.76 -10.49 -11.65
C LEU A 173 -8.66 -11.72 -11.50
N GLN A 174 -9.98 -11.56 -11.62
CA GLN A 174 -10.92 -12.68 -11.57
C GLN A 174 -10.71 -13.67 -12.73
N TYR A 175 -10.43 -13.18 -13.94
CA TYR A 175 -10.15 -14.05 -15.08
C TYR A 175 -8.96 -14.99 -14.83
N CYS A 176 -7.96 -14.53 -14.08
CA CYS A 176 -6.79 -15.33 -13.74
C CYS A 176 -7.06 -16.44 -12.73
N LEU A 177 -8.22 -16.41 -12.07
CA LEU A 177 -8.65 -17.42 -11.12
C LEU A 177 -9.56 -18.48 -11.76
N GLU A 178 -9.96 -18.29 -13.01
CA GLU A 178 -10.77 -19.28 -13.74
C GLU A 178 -9.96 -20.56 -13.97
N ASP A 179 -10.57 -21.74 -13.79
CA ASP A 179 -9.89 -23.05 -13.82
C ASP A 179 -9.06 -23.30 -15.09
N LYS A 180 -9.51 -22.76 -16.24
CA LYS A 180 -8.83 -22.91 -17.53
C LYS A 180 -7.62 -21.98 -17.71
N VAL A 181 -7.49 -20.98 -16.85
CA VAL A 181 -6.51 -19.88 -16.97
C VAL A 181 -5.49 -19.93 -15.83
N ASN A 182 -5.94 -20.27 -14.62
CA ASN A 182 -5.10 -20.39 -13.44
C ASN A 182 -4.11 -21.54 -13.62
N ILE A 183 -2.84 -21.28 -13.31
CA ILE A 183 -1.75 -22.25 -13.36
C ILE A 183 -1.11 -22.45 -11.98
N LEU A 184 -1.62 -21.77 -10.95
CA LEU A 184 -1.06 -21.73 -9.62
C LEU A 184 -1.75 -22.74 -8.71
N SER A 185 -0.97 -23.42 -7.89
CA SER A 185 -1.44 -24.28 -6.81
C SER A 185 -1.79 -23.46 -5.57
N ASP A 186 -2.60 -24.04 -4.68
CA ASP A 186 -3.04 -23.37 -3.44
C ASP A 186 -1.89 -22.94 -2.51
N SER A 187 -0.76 -23.63 -2.58
CA SER A 187 0.44 -23.31 -1.80
C SER A 187 1.28 -22.16 -2.38
N ASP A 188 1.04 -21.78 -3.63
CA ASP A 188 1.84 -20.77 -4.32
C ASP A 188 1.50 -19.36 -3.86
N TRP A 189 2.42 -18.44 -4.11
CA TRP A 189 2.30 -17.04 -3.69
C TRP A 189 2.13 -16.13 -4.89
N ILE A 190 1.28 -15.12 -4.75
CA ILE A 190 1.08 -14.07 -5.74
C ILE A 190 1.56 -12.74 -5.17
N VAL A 191 2.41 -12.05 -5.92
CA VAL A 191 2.80 -10.65 -5.66
C VAL A 191 2.06 -9.78 -6.68
N HIS A 192 1.06 -9.04 -6.23
CA HIS A 192 0.26 -8.17 -7.08
C HIS A 192 0.93 -6.80 -7.24
N LEU A 193 1.25 -6.45 -8.49
CA LEU A 193 1.85 -5.17 -8.87
C LEU A 193 0.94 -4.38 -9.82
N ASP A 194 1.01 -3.05 -9.71
CA ASP A 194 0.54 -2.15 -10.75
C ASP A 194 1.58 -2.08 -11.89
N GLU A 195 1.16 -1.64 -13.08
CA GLU A 195 1.99 -1.66 -14.30
C GLU A 195 3.22 -0.73 -14.24
N GLU A 196 3.13 0.32 -13.44
CA GLU A 196 4.17 1.30 -13.18
C GLU A 196 5.08 0.92 -12.00
N THR A 197 4.76 -0.15 -11.25
CA THR A 197 5.48 -0.48 -10.02
C THR A 197 6.80 -1.19 -10.31
N LEU A 198 7.90 -0.60 -9.83
CA LEU A 198 9.25 -1.16 -9.92
C LEU A 198 9.66 -1.80 -8.59
N LEU A 199 10.20 -3.02 -8.68
CA LEU A 199 10.76 -3.73 -7.52
C LEU A 199 12.15 -3.19 -7.19
N THR A 200 12.48 -3.25 -5.90
CA THR A 200 13.83 -3.02 -5.38
C THR A 200 14.40 -4.33 -4.85
N GLU A 201 15.73 -4.38 -4.70
CA GLU A 201 16.39 -5.55 -4.11
C GLU A 201 15.87 -5.81 -2.68
N ASN A 202 15.66 -4.75 -1.89
CA ASN A 202 15.09 -4.85 -0.55
C ASN A 202 13.64 -5.35 -0.55
N SER A 203 12.81 -4.93 -1.52
CA SER A 203 11.42 -5.42 -1.59
C SER A 203 11.39 -6.90 -1.98
N VAL A 204 12.23 -7.35 -2.91
CA VAL A 204 12.33 -8.79 -3.26
C VAL A 204 12.82 -9.62 -2.08
N ARG A 205 13.85 -9.17 -1.36
CA ARG A 205 14.31 -9.84 -0.13
C ARG A 205 13.26 -9.84 0.97
N GLY A 206 12.49 -8.76 1.10
CA GLY A 206 11.36 -8.67 2.02
C GLY A 206 10.26 -9.69 1.70
N ILE A 207 9.90 -9.81 0.41
CA ILE A 207 8.95 -10.81 -0.09
C ILE A 207 9.47 -12.21 0.22
N LEU A 208 10.73 -12.52 -0.12
CA LEU A 208 11.37 -13.81 0.18
C LEU A 208 11.29 -14.16 1.67
N ASN A 209 11.68 -13.24 2.55
CA ASN A 209 11.59 -13.44 3.99
C ASN A 209 10.15 -13.68 4.46
N PHE A 210 9.17 -12.98 3.88
CA PHE A 210 7.76 -13.13 4.23
C PHE A 210 7.20 -14.49 3.80
N VAL A 211 7.44 -14.90 2.55
CA VAL A 211 6.92 -16.18 2.03
C VAL A 211 7.60 -17.39 2.67
N MET A 212 8.89 -17.28 3.01
CA MET A 212 9.63 -18.34 3.70
C MET A 212 9.21 -18.49 5.17
N ASP A 213 8.88 -17.38 5.84
CA ASP A 213 8.33 -17.42 7.19
C ASP A 213 6.96 -18.09 7.21
N GLY A 214 6.11 -17.82 6.20
CA GLY A 214 4.85 -18.54 5.95
C GLY A 214 3.79 -18.42 7.05
N LYS A 215 4.08 -17.70 8.14
CA LYS A 215 3.22 -17.54 9.31
C LYS A 215 1.91 -16.81 9.00
N HIS A 216 1.97 -15.88 8.05
CA HIS A 216 0.83 -15.09 7.62
C HIS A 216 0.69 -15.20 6.10
N GLN A 217 -0.52 -15.50 5.63
CA GLN A 217 -0.79 -15.77 4.22
C GLN A 217 -1.12 -14.51 3.41
N PHE A 218 -1.02 -13.34 4.04
CA PHE A 218 -1.36 -12.06 3.46
C PHE A 218 -0.46 -10.97 4.04
N GLY A 219 0.14 -10.17 3.16
CA GLY A 219 1.03 -9.08 3.53
C GLY A 219 1.03 -7.97 2.50
N GLN A 220 1.59 -6.83 2.89
CA GLN A 220 1.69 -5.66 2.05
C GLN A 220 3.12 -5.11 2.11
N GLY A 221 3.65 -4.66 0.98
CA GLY A 221 4.87 -3.87 0.92
C GLY A 221 4.62 -2.37 1.02
N LEU A 222 5.71 -1.61 1.03
CA LEU A 222 5.72 -0.15 0.93
C LEU A 222 5.95 0.24 -0.53
N ILE A 223 5.17 1.18 -1.06
CA ILE A 223 5.47 1.88 -2.31
C ILE A 223 5.96 3.29 -1.99
N THR A 224 7.02 3.68 -2.68
CA THR A 224 7.59 5.03 -2.62
C THR A 224 7.49 5.67 -4.00
N TYR A 225 7.19 6.96 -4.03
CA TYR A 225 7.11 7.76 -5.26
C TYR A 225 8.36 8.63 -5.42
N ALA A 226 8.57 9.16 -6.63
CA ALA A 226 9.70 10.04 -6.95
C ALA A 226 11.10 9.41 -6.77
N ASN A 227 11.22 8.13 -7.10
CA ASN A 227 12.53 7.46 -7.21
C ASN A 227 13.25 7.74 -8.53
N GLU A 228 12.54 8.24 -9.54
CA GLU A 228 13.10 8.73 -10.80
C GLU A 228 12.98 10.26 -10.86
N GLU A 229 13.22 10.86 -12.02
CA GLU A 229 13.14 12.31 -12.21
C GLU A 229 11.74 12.86 -11.86
N VAL A 230 11.72 13.88 -11.00
CA VAL A 230 10.47 14.49 -10.54
C VAL A 230 9.96 15.45 -11.60
N VAL A 231 8.93 15.02 -12.34
CA VAL A 231 8.29 15.84 -13.39
C VAL A 231 7.41 16.94 -12.79
N ASN A 232 6.68 16.64 -11.71
CA ASN A 232 5.82 17.61 -11.03
C ASN A 232 5.91 17.45 -9.50
N TRP A 233 6.39 18.49 -8.84
CA TRP A 233 6.61 18.50 -7.40
C TRP A 233 5.33 18.52 -6.59
N ILE A 234 4.28 19.18 -7.07
CA ILE A 234 3.00 19.28 -6.34
C ILE A 234 2.31 17.92 -6.30
N THR A 235 2.22 17.24 -7.45
CA THR A 235 1.61 15.91 -7.52
C THR A 235 2.45 14.88 -6.77
N THR A 236 3.77 14.97 -6.86
CA THR A 236 4.70 14.11 -6.09
C THR A 236 4.53 14.30 -4.59
N LEU A 237 4.41 15.54 -4.13
CA LEU A 237 4.15 15.84 -2.73
C LEU A 237 2.78 15.30 -2.31
N ALA A 238 1.76 15.41 -3.15
CA ALA A 238 0.45 14.83 -2.88
C ALA A 238 0.51 13.29 -2.76
N ASP A 239 1.32 12.60 -3.57
CA ASP A 239 1.50 11.15 -3.47
C ASP A 239 2.26 10.72 -2.20
N SER A 240 3.06 11.61 -1.57
CA SER A 240 3.77 11.30 -0.32
C SER A 240 2.84 10.97 0.86
N PHE A 241 1.58 11.42 0.81
CA PHE A 241 0.57 11.04 1.81
C PHE A 241 0.30 9.52 1.80
N ARG A 242 0.39 8.88 0.63
CA ARG A 242 0.21 7.42 0.50
C ARG A 242 1.37 6.66 1.15
N VAL A 243 2.59 7.15 0.96
CA VAL A 243 3.80 6.60 1.60
C VAL A 243 3.68 6.68 3.12
N THR A 244 3.14 7.79 3.62
CA THR A 244 2.91 7.99 5.06
C THR A 244 1.90 6.98 5.61
N ASP A 245 0.80 6.75 4.90
CA ASP A 245 -0.24 5.78 5.31
C ASP A 245 0.30 4.33 5.32
N ASP A 246 1.16 3.98 4.36
CA ASP A 246 1.86 2.70 4.32
C ASP A 246 2.82 2.53 5.51
N MET A 247 3.66 3.54 5.78
CA MET A 247 4.66 3.50 6.84
C MET A 247 4.06 3.53 8.25
N GLY A 248 2.92 4.18 8.44
CA GLY A 248 2.26 4.31 9.73
C GLY A 248 1.09 3.35 9.88
N LYS A 249 -0.08 3.76 9.38
CA LYS A 249 -1.37 3.10 9.62
C LYS A 249 -1.36 1.64 9.17
N LEU A 250 -0.92 1.36 7.94
CA LEU A 250 -0.95 0.01 7.38
C LEU A 250 0.11 -0.89 8.01
N LYS A 251 1.33 -0.38 8.21
CA LYS A 251 2.38 -1.09 8.93
C LYS A 251 1.95 -1.51 10.33
N LEU A 252 1.32 -0.62 11.11
CA LEU A 252 0.77 -0.95 12.42
C LEU A 252 -0.29 -2.05 12.34
N GLN A 253 -1.24 -1.93 11.41
CA GLN A 253 -2.30 -2.92 11.21
C GLN A 253 -1.74 -4.31 10.91
N PHE A 254 -0.77 -4.43 10.00
CA PHE A 254 -0.21 -5.73 9.62
C PHE A 254 0.76 -6.31 10.65
N LEU A 255 1.56 -5.48 11.32
CA LEU A 255 2.51 -5.97 12.33
C LEU A 255 1.84 -6.31 13.67
N MET A 256 0.83 -5.55 14.10
CA MET A 256 0.17 -5.74 15.39
C MET A 256 -1.09 -6.59 15.31
N PHE A 257 -1.93 -6.40 14.29
CA PHE A 257 -3.24 -7.06 14.18
C PHE A 257 -3.30 -8.13 13.10
N HIS A 258 -2.31 -8.16 12.20
CA HIS A 258 -2.22 -9.08 11.07
C HIS A 258 -3.43 -9.02 10.12
N LYS A 259 -4.17 -7.90 10.11
CA LYS A 259 -5.39 -7.69 9.33
C LYS A 259 -5.57 -6.20 9.00
N PRO A 260 -6.13 -5.83 7.84
CA PRO A 260 -6.51 -4.46 7.54
C PRO A 260 -7.83 -4.12 8.25
N LEU A 261 -7.76 -3.39 9.36
CA LEU A 261 -8.94 -2.95 10.14
C LEU A 261 -9.64 -1.73 9.52
N PHE A 262 -8.88 -0.87 8.85
CA PHE A 262 -9.35 0.32 8.15
C PHE A 262 -9.22 0.18 6.64
N SER A 263 -9.57 1.25 5.93
CA SER A 263 -9.38 1.31 4.48
C SER A 263 -7.96 0.91 4.09
N TRP A 264 -7.92 -0.03 3.15
CA TRP A 264 -6.71 -0.57 2.56
C TRP A 264 -6.61 -0.03 1.14
N LYS A 265 -5.63 0.84 0.92
CA LYS A 265 -5.32 1.41 -0.40
C LYS A 265 -3.82 1.49 -0.57
N GLY A 266 -3.36 1.09 -1.75
CA GLY A 266 -2.26 1.81 -2.38
C GLY A 266 -0.86 1.26 -2.19
N SER A 267 -0.69 -0.05 -2.09
CA SER A 267 0.63 -0.67 -2.17
C SER A 267 0.59 -2.05 -2.80
N PHE A 268 1.76 -2.62 -3.09
CA PHE A 268 1.82 -3.98 -3.61
C PHE A 268 1.49 -5.00 -2.52
N VAL A 269 0.89 -6.10 -2.92
CA VAL A 269 0.31 -7.09 -2.02
C VAL A 269 0.95 -8.44 -2.27
N VAL A 270 1.18 -9.20 -1.21
CA VAL A 270 1.66 -10.57 -1.26
C VAL A 270 0.61 -11.47 -0.63
N THR A 271 0.11 -12.44 -1.37
CA THR A 271 -0.97 -13.32 -0.92
C THR A 271 -0.71 -14.77 -1.31
N GLN A 272 -1.06 -15.72 -0.46
CA GLN A 272 -1.09 -17.13 -0.84
C GLN A 272 -2.38 -17.46 -1.60
N VAL A 273 -2.31 -18.34 -2.60
CA VAL A 273 -3.45 -18.69 -3.49
C VAL A 273 -4.63 -19.26 -2.70
N CYS A 274 -4.40 -20.10 -1.69
CA CYS A 274 -5.47 -20.71 -0.88
C CYS A 274 -6.46 -19.68 -0.26
N ASN A 275 -6.03 -18.44 -0.03
CA ASN A 275 -6.90 -17.38 0.51
C ASN A 275 -7.93 -16.84 -0.48
N PHE A 276 -7.75 -17.05 -1.79
CA PHE A 276 -8.75 -16.65 -2.78
C PHE A 276 -9.92 -17.64 -2.85
N PHE A 277 -9.64 -18.94 -2.75
CA PHE A 277 -10.65 -19.99 -2.90
C PHE A 277 -11.56 -20.14 -1.67
N GLY A 278 -11.02 -19.95 -0.45
CA GLY A 278 -11.80 -20.10 0.79
C GLY A 278 -12.92 -19.07 0.99
N HIS A 279 -12.87 -17.91 0.30
CA HIS A 279 -13.89 -16.88 0.40
C HIS A 279 -14.87 -16.84 -0.78
N LEU A 280 -14.49 -17.37 -1.95
CA LEU A 280 -15.35 -17.41 -3.13
C LEU A 280 -16.28 -18.62 -3.16
N ASN A 281 -15.95 -19.72 -2.46
CA ASN A 281 -16.84 -20.89 -2.35
C ASN A 281 -17.92 -20.76 -1.25
N ASN A 282 -17.94 -19.66 -0.50
CA ASN A 282 -18.91 -19.41 0.56
C ASN A 282 -19.97 -18.33 0.21
N ASN A 283 -20.11 -17.95 -1.06
CA ASN A 283 -21.19 -17.08 -1.54
C ASN A 283 -21.82 -17.61 -2.84
#